data_AF-X5MDI7-F1
#
_entry.id   AF-X5MDI7-F1
#
_cell.length_a   1.000
_cell.length_b   1.000
_cell.length_c   1.000
_cell.angle_alpha   90.00
_cell.angle_beta   90.00
_cell.angle_gamma   90.00
#
_symmetry.space_group_name_H-M   'P 1'
#
loop_
_entity.id
_entity.type
_entity.pdbx_description
1 polymer ?
#
loop_
_entity_poly.entity_id
_entity_poly.type
_entity_poly.pdbx_seq_one_letter_code
_entity_poly.pdbx_strand_id
1 'polypeptide(L)'
;MDLSLPAPVAANSFGQVLPKALAHAPKASTPMSPAKEQAMRETAQEFEAVFIGQMTEAMFAGLETEEPFGGGHAEKMWRSQLSQEMGRSISASGGIGIADSVYRSMIAQQEAALNPLPQPTPPTQAAAAAYAT
;
A
#
# COMPACT_ATOMS: atom_id res chain seq x y z
N MET A 1 -28.97 -73.67 41.86
CA MET A 1 -29.72 -72.66 41.07
C MET A 1 -28.90 -71.39 41.19
N ASP A 2 -28.31 -70.79 40.18
CA ASP A 2 -28.25 -71.02 38.74
C ASP A 2 -27.01 -70.22 38.25
N LEU A 3 -26.33 -70.75 37.24
CA LEU A 3 -25.12 -70.20 36.62
C LEU A 3 -25.50 -69.10 35.64
N SER A 4 -24.87 -67.91 35.68
CA SER A 4 -24.61 -67.15 34.43
C SER A 4 -23.70 -65.93 34.63
N LEU A 5 -22.49 -65.97 34.08
CA LEU A 5 -21.73 -64.78 33.69
C LEU A 5 -22.07 -64.43 32.24
N PRO A 6 -22.26 -63.15 31.90
CA PRO A 6 -22.02 -62.66 30.55
C PRO A 6 -20.73 -61.81 30.41
N ALA A 7 -20.00 -62.18 29.35
CA ALA A 7 -18.90 -61.60 28.57
C ALA A 7 -18.52 -60.09 28.65
N PRO A 8 -17.30 -59.73 28.21
CA PRO A 8 -16.72 -58.38 28.32
C PRO A 8 -17.27 -57.41 27.27
N VAL A 9 -17.57 -56.17 27.68
CA VAL A 9 -17.81 -55.05 26.75
C VAL A 9 -16.47 -54.45 26.31
N ALA A 10 -16.30 -54.44 25.00
CA ALA A 10 -15.10 -54.05 24.27
C ALA A 10 -14.66 -52.60 24.51
N ALA A 11 -13.35 -52.42 24.48
CA ALA A 11 -12.70 -51.13 24.34
C ALA A 11 -13.11 -50.46 23.02
N ASN A 12 -13.79 -49.31 23.10
CA ASN A 12 -13.94 -48.42 21.96
C ASN A 12 -12.78 -47.42 21.94
N SER A 13 -11.71 -47.80 21.24
CA SER A 13 -10.70 -46.88 20.73
C SER A 13 -11.27 -46.17 19.50
N PHE A 14 -11.89 -45.00 19.70
CA PHE A 14 -12.20 -44.08 18.60
C PHE A 14 -11.31 -42.85 18.75
N GLY A 15 -10.36 -42.72 17.82
CA GLY A 15 -9.42 -41.62 17.76
C GLY A 15 -10.13 -40.28 17.65
N GLN A 16 -10.03 -39.47 18.70
CA GLN A 16 -10.18 -38.03 18.60
C GLN A 16 -8.87 -37.50 18.03
N VAL A 17 -8.80 -37.45 16.70
CA VAL A 17 -7.82 -36.65 15.98
C VAL A 17 -7.97 -35.21 16.43
N LEU A 18 -6.97 -34.67 17.12
CA LEU A 18 -6.83 -33.23 17.33
C LEU A 18 -6.38 -32.62 16.01
N PRO A 19 -7.19 -31.81 15.28
CA PRO A 19 -6.60 -30.90 14.32
C PRO A 19 -6.06 -29.73 15.13
N LYS A 20 -4.81 -29.80 15.58
CA LYS A 20 -4.10 -28.58 15.96
C LYS A 20 -3.71 -27.84 14.68
N ALA A 21 -4.71 -27.23 14.07
CA ALA A 21 -4.54 -26.16 13.11
C ALA A 21 -3.89 -24.97 13.83
N LEU A 22 -2.56 -24.94 13.89
CA LEU A 22 -1.79 -23.76 14.26
C LEU A 22 -0.48 -23.77 13.46
N ALA A 23 -0.55 -23.41 12.18
CA ALA A 23 0.61 -22.94 11.43
C ALA A 23 0.16 -22.17 10.18
N HIS A 24 -0.62 -21.10 10.34
CA HIS A 24 -0.59 -20.01 9.37
C HIS A 24 0.59 -19.13 9.76
N ALA A 25 1.80 -19.54 9.38
CA ALA A 25 2.95 -18.65 9.43
C ALA A 25 2.64 -17.42 8.56
N PRO A 26 2.95 -16.20 9.00
CA PRO A 26 2.84 -15.04 8.13
C PRO A 26 3.75 -15.31 6.93
N LYS A 27 3.18 -15.34 5.72
CA LYS A 27 4.00 -15.39 4.50
C LYS A 27 4.88 -14.14 4.52
N ALA A 28 6.18 -14.35 4.69
CA ALA A 28 7.16 -13.28 4.65
C ALA A 28 6.95 -12.48 3.36
N SER A 29 6.72 -11.18 3.48
CA SER A 29 6.66 -10.23 2.37
C SER A 29 7.93 -10.44 1.53
N THR A 30 7.78 -10.76 0.25
CA THR A 30 8.94 -10.90 -0.63
C THR A 30 9.72 -9.59 -0.60
N PRO A 31 11.02 -9.59 -0.24
CA PRO A 31 11.80 -8.37 -0.19
C PRO A 31 11.83 -7.75 -1.59
N MET A 32 11.59 -6.45 -1.64
CA MET A 32 11.62 -5.69 -2.87
C MET A 32 13.03 -5.69 -3.46
N SER A 33 13.17 -5.67 -4.79
CA SER A 33 14.48 -5.54 -5.41
C SER A 33 15.03 -4.12 -5.19
N PRO A 34 16.36 -3.96 -5.01
CA PRO A 34 16.98 -2.63 -4.84
C PRO A 34 16.64 -1.65 -5.96
N ALA A 35 16.52 -2.14 -7.20
CA ALA A 35 16.15 -1.32 -8.35
C ALA A 35 14.73 -0.75 -8.25
N LYS A 36 13.77 -1.52 -7.71
CA LYS A 36 12.40 -1.04 -7.49
C LYS A 36 12.35 -0.04 -6.33
N GLU A 37 13.15 -0.28 -5.30
CA GLU A 37 13.25 0.64 -4.16
C GLU A 37 13.77 2.00 -4.62
N GLN A 38 14.86 1.99 -5.38
CA GLN A 38 15.45 3.20 -5.95
C GLN A 38 14.46 3.95 -6.84
N ALA A 39 13.77 3.25 -7.76
CA ALA A 39 12.77 3.87 -8.63
C ALA A 39 11.63 4.53 -7.84
N MET A 40 11.14 3.90 -6.76
CA MET A 40 10.10 4.51 -5.92
C MET A 40 10.62 5.73 -5.15
N ARG A 41 11.88 5.73 -4.71
CA ARG A 41 12.48 6.92 -4.08
C ARG A 41 12.61 8.06 -5.08
N GLU A 42 13.05 7.78 -6.30
CA GLU A 42 13.15 8.76 -7.39
C GLU A 42 11.77 9.35 -7.74
N THR A 43 10.75 8.50 -7.91
CA THR A 43 9.38 8.97 -8.17
C THR A 43 8.84 9.83 -7.01
N ALA A 44 9.14 9.48 -5.76
CA ALA A 44 8.76 10.30 -4.61
C ALA A 44 9.46 11.67 -4.59
N GLN A 45 10.75 11.72 -4.94
CA GLN A 45 11.50 12.97 -5.08
C GLN A 45 10.96 13.82 -6.24
N GLU A 46 10.66 13.22 -7.39
CA GLU A 46 10.04 13.94 -8.51
C GLU A 46 8.68 14.54 -8.14
N PHE A 47 7.86 13.78 -7.39
CA PHE A 47 6.60 14.30 -6.86
C PHE A 47 6.82 15.54 -5.98
N GLU A 48 7.79 15.47 -5.06
CA GLU A 48 8.11 16.60 -4.20
C GLU A 48 8.66 17.79 -5.00
N ALA A 49 9.49 17.55 -6.01
CA ALA A 49 10.00 18.60 -6.89
C ALA A 49 8.87 19.36 -7.61
N VAL A 50 7.88 18.63 -8.15
CA VAL A 50 6.70 19.24 -8.78
C VAL A 50 5.90 20.04 -7.75
N PHE A 51 5.67 19.48 -6.56
CA PHE A 51 4.96 20.16 -5.48
C PHE A 51 5.63 21.49 -5.09
N ILE A 52 6.94 21.46 -4.84
CA ILE A 52 7.70 22.67 -4.49
C ILE A 52 7.68 23.67 -5.65
N GLY A 53 7.80 23.21 -6.89
CA GLY A 53 7.69 24.07 -8.08
C GLY A 53 6.35 24.81 -8.14
N GLN A 54 5.23 24.12 -7.88
CA GLN A 54 3.90 24.73 -7.84
C GLN A 54 3.75 25.74 -6.69
N MET A 55 4.30 25.43 -5.52
CA MET A 55 4.29 26.38 -4.39
C MET A 55 5.13 27.63 -4.68
N THR A 56 6.26 27.44 -5.33
CA THR A 56 7.15 28.54 -5.73
C THR A 56 6.47 29.42 -6.79
N GLU A 57 5.77 28.82 -7.75
CA GLU A 57 4.97 29.52 -8.74
C GLU A 57 3.85 30.34 -8.07
N ALA A 58 3.16 29.78 -7.08
CA ALA A 58 2.14 30.50 -6.30
C ALA A 58 2.72 31.68 -5.49
N MET A 59 3.92 31.53 -4.92
CA MET A 59 4.63 32.63 -4.25
C MET A 59 4.95 33.77 -5.23
N PHE A 60 5.35 33.42 -6.46
CA PHE A 60 5.60 34.39 -7.53
C PHE A 60 4.32 35.05 -8.05
N ALA A 61 3.20 34.34 -8.10
CA ALA A 61 1.92 34.94 -8.49
C ALA A 61 1.48 36.07 -7.53
N GLY A 62 1.90 36.02 -6.27
CA GLY A 62 1.68 37.10 -5.29
C GLY A 62 2.61 38.30 -5.42
N LEU A 63 3.66 38.22 -6.24
CA LEU A 63 4.53 39.35 -6.57
C LEU A 63 3.97 40.03 -7.83
N GLU A 64 3.22 41.11 -7.65
CA GLU A 64 2.71 41.92 -8.76
C GLU A 64 3.89 42.42 -9.61
N THR A 65 3.73 42.32 -10.93
CA THR A 65 4.70 42.81 -11.88
C THR A 65 4.41 44.28 -12.18
N GLU A 66 5.36 45.17 -11.87
CA GLU A 66 5.19 46.61 -12.08
C GLU A 66 5.23 46.98 -13.58
N GLU A 67 4.20 47.69 -14.03
CA GLU A 67 4.16 48.25 -15.39
C GLU A 67 5.09 49.47 -15.52
N PRO A 68 5.68 49.75 -16.71
CA PRO A 68 5.36 49.15 -18.02
C PRO A 68 6.35 48.05 -18.47
N PHE A 69 7.31 47.66 -17.63
CA PHE A 69 8.41 46.77 -18.02
C PHE A 69 8.31 45.34 -17.44
N GLY A 70 7.37 45.05 -16.55
CA GLY A 70 7.13 43.72 -15.97
C GLY A 70 5.87 43.03 -16.50
N GLY A 71 5.81 41.71 -16.39
CA GLY A 71 4.58 40.92 -16.57
C GLY A 71 4.33 40.36 -17.98
N GLY A 72 5.32 40.45 -18.88
CA GLY A 72 5.22 39.94 -20.24
C GLY A 72 5.13 38.40 -20.34
N HIS A 73 4.64 37.88 -21.47
CA HIS A 73 4.51 36.43 -21.70
C HIS A 73 5.85 35.68 -21.58
N ALA A 74 6.94 36.28 -22.06
CA ALA A 74 8.28 35.70 -21.94
C ALA A 74 8.73 35.60 -20.47
N GLU A 75 8.43 36.60 -19.64
CA GLU A 75 8.74 36.58 -18.21
C GLU A 75 7.93 35.47 -17.50
N LYS A 76 6.64 35.34 -17.81
CA LYS A 76 5.79 34.27 -17.25
C LYS A 76 6.35 32.88 -17.55
N MET A 77 6.76 32.64 -18.80
CA MET A 77 7.37 31.37 -19.18
C MET A 77 8.70 31.14 -18.47
N TRP A 78 9.57 32.16 -18.41
CA TRP A 78 10.84 32.06 -17.70
C TRP A 78 10.65 31.79 -16.20
N ARG A 79 9.70 32.47 -15.54
CA ARG A 79 9.37 32.26 -14.12
C ARG A 79 8.82 30.86 -13.85
N SER A 80 8.01 30.33 -14.75
CA SER A 80 7.53 28.94 -14.63
C SER A 80 8.70 27.95 -14.72
N GLN A 81 9.58 28.10 -15.71
CA GLN A 81 10.77 27.24 -15.83
C GLN A 81 11.69 27.37 -14.61
N LEU A 82 11.92 28.59 -14.14
CA LEU A 82 12.71 28.85 -12.93
C LEU A 82 12.10 28.18 -11.70
N SER A 83 10.77 28.26 -11.54
CA SER A 83 10.05 27.61 -10.44
C SER A 83 10.20 26.09 -10.46
N GLN A 84 10.14 25.49 -11.65
CA GLN A 84 10.38 24.05 -11.82
C GLN A 84 11.81 23.65 -11.48
N GLU A 85 12.82 24.41 -11.92
CA GLU A 85 14.23 24.12 -11.57
C GLU A 85 14.51 24.32 -10.09
N MET A 86 13.93 25.35 -9.47
CA MET A 86 14.00 25.51 -8.02
C MET A 86 13.39 24.31 -7.29
N GLY A 87 12.21 23.85 -7.72
CA GLY A 87 11.58 22.65 -7.17
C GLY A 87 12.48 21.42 -7.25
N ARG A 88 13.08 21.16 -8.43
CA ARG A 88 14.05 20.08 -8.62
C ARG A 88 15.28 20.23 -7.73
N SER A 89 15.88 21.41 -7.69
CA SER A 89 17.09 21.68 -6.92
C SER A 89 16.85 21.53 -5.42
N ILE A 90 15.72 22.02 -4.90
CA ILE A 90 15.36 21.93 -3.49
C ILE A 90 15.11 20.47 -3.12
N SER A 91 14.30 19.72 -3.91
CA SER A 91 14.03 18.32 -3.62
C SER A 91 15.32 17.46 -3.65
N ALA A 92 16.19 17.68 -4.64
CA ALA A 92 17.47 16.98 -4.74
C ALA A 92 18.45 17.29 -3.59
N SER A 93 18.36 18.49 -3.00
CA SER A 93 19.25 18.93 -1.92
C SER A 93 18.77 18.53 -0.51
N GLY A 94 17.72 17.72 -0.41
CA GLY A 94 17.15 17.24 0.86
C GLY A 94 15.65 17.52 1.02
N GLY A 95 15.07 18.38 0.18
CA GLY A 95 13.63 18.58 0.11
C GLY A 95 13.00 19.13 1.39
N ILE A 96 11.69 18.90 1.53
CA ILE A 96 10.90 19.31 2.70
C ILE A 96 10.30 18.09 3.43
N GLY A 97 10.64 16.87 3.00
CA GLY A 97 10.22 15.60 3.63
C GLY A 97 8.90 15.04 3.10
N ILE A 98 8.32 15.62 2.04
CA ILE A 98 7.13 15.07 1.38
C ILE A 98 7.50 13.78 0.64
N ALA A 99 8.66 13.75 -0.01
CA ALA A 99 9.15 12.57 -0.72
C ALA A 99 9.14 11.32 0.19
N ASP A 100 9.61 11.44 1.43
CA ASP A 100 9.61 10.31 2.37
C ASP A 100 8.20 9.80 2.70
N SER A 101 7.23 10.70 2.80
CA SER A 101 5.84 10.35 3.12
C SER A 101 5.14 9.68 1.94
N VAL A 102 5.41 10.16 0.73
CA VAL A 102 4.94 9.55 -0.52
C VAL A 102 5.56 8.18 -0.71
N TYR A 103 6.88 8.05 -0.49
CA TYR A 103 7.58 6.77 -0.52
C TYR A 103 6.96 5.75 0.44
N ARG A 104 6.75 6.10 1.72
CA ARG A 104 6.07 5.22 2.68
C ARG A 104 4.67 4.79 2.22
N SER A 105 3.93 5.70 1.59
CA SER A 105 2.60 5.41 1.06
C SER A 105 2.64 4.42 -0.10
N MET A 106 3.62 4.55 -1.00
CA MET A 106 3.83 3.60 -2.10
C MET A 106 4.18 2.20 -1.60
N ILE A 107 5.01 2.09 -0.55
CA ILE A 107 5.31 0.81 0.10
C ILE A 107 4.05 0.18 0.70
N ALA A 108 3.28 0.95 1.47
CA ALA A 108 2.05 0.45 2.08
C ALA A 108 1.03 -0.06 1.05
N GLN A 109 0.89 0.64 -0.08
CA GLN A 109 0.04 0.21 -1.18
C GLN A 109 0.55 -1.07 -1.86
N GLN A 110 1.87 -1.21 -2.02
CA GLN A 110 2.47 -2.42 -2.57
C GLN A 110 2.28 -3.62 -1.64
N GLU A 111 2.44 -3.44 -0.32
CA GLU A 111 2.18 -4.48 0.67
C GLU A 111 0.71 -4.92 0.68
N ALA A 112 -0.23 -3.95 0.62
CA ALA A 112 -1.66 -4.24 0.53
C ALA A 112 -2.03 -5.00 -0.76
N ALA A 113 -1.38 -4.68 -1.88
CA ALA A 113 -1.58 -5.40 -3.14
C ALA A 113 -1.01 -6.83 -3.11
N LEU A 114 0.10 -7.05 -2.40
CA LEU A 114 0.74 -8.36 -2.27
C LEU A 114 0.04 -9.27 -1.24
N ASN A 115 -0.70 -8.69 -0.29
CA ASN A 115 -1.48 -9.43 0.69
C ASN A 115 -2.99 -9.14 0.55
N PRO A 116 -3.63 -9.64 -0.54
CA PRO A 116 -5.06 -9.48 -0.70
C PRO A 116 -5.78 -10.10 0.51
N LEU A 117 -6.69 -9.34 1.11
CA LEU A 117 -7.52 -9.80 2.21
C LEU A 117 -8.13 -11.16 1.86
N PRO A 118 -8.18 -12.13 2.79
CA PRO A 118 -8.87 -13.38 2.55
C PRO A 118 -10.30 -13.07 2.13
N GLN A 119 -10.61 -13.34 0.86
CA GLN A 119 -11.96 -13.20 0.32
C GLN A 119 -12.87 -14.06 1.21
N PRO A 120 -13.97 -13.52 1.75
CA PRO A 120 -14.95 -14.36 2.41
C PRO A 120 -15.37 -15.41 1.38
N THR A 121 -15.08 -16.68 1.67
CA THR A 121 -15.53 -17.79 0.83
C THR A 121 -17.04 -17.61 0.68
N PRO A 122 -17.56 -17.44 -0.56
CA PRO A 122 -18.99 -17.33 -0.74
C PRO A 122 -19.62 -18.54 -0.06
N PRO A 123 -20.66 -18.35 0.78
CA PRO A 123 -21.32 -19.46 1.44
C PRO A 123 -21.69 -20.45 0.35
N THR A 124 -21.18 -21.68 0.50
CA THR A 124 -21.39 -22.77 -0.44
C THR A 124 -22.85 -22.74 -0.88
N GLN A 125 -23.10 -22.59 -2.18
CA GLN A 125 -24.42 -22.73 -2.80
C GLN A 125 -25.04 -24.14 -2.59
N ALA A 126 -24.56 -24.93 -1.63
CA ALA A 126 -25.10 -26.22 -1.24
C ALA A 126 -26.36 -26.12 -0.36
N ALA A 127 -26.75 -24.93 0.12
CA ALA A 127 -27.99 -24.80 0.90
C ALA A 127 -29.26 -24.62 0.03
N ALA A 128 -29.13 -24.14 -1.22
CA ALA A 128 -30.31 -23.80 -2.03
C ALA A 128 -31.13 -25.02 -2.52
N ALA A 129 -30.60 -26.24 -2.41
CA ALA A 129 -31.31 -27.46 -2.81
C ALA A 129 -32.24 -28.02 -1.71
N ALA A 130 -32.26 -27.45 -0.50
CA ALA A 130 -33.00 -28.01 0.63
C ALA A 130 -34.40 -27.40 0.85
N TYR A 131 -34.82 -26.41 0.05
CA TYR A 131 -36.09 -25.69 0.27
C TYR A 131 -37.10 -25.81 -0.88
N ALA A 132 -36.80 -26.60 -1.91
CA ALA A 132 -37.76 -26.91 -2.97
C ALA A 132 -38.52 -28.19 -2.61
N THR A 133 -39.59 -28.03 -1.83
CA THR A 133 -40.69 -29.00 -1.70
C THR A 133 -41.99 -28.28 -2.00
#